data_AF-A0A6S7H1F4-F1
#
_entry.id   AF-A0A6S7H1F4-F1
#
_cell.length_a   1.000
_cell.length_b   1.000
_cell.length_c   1.000
_cell.angle_alpha   90.00
_cell.angle_beta   90.00
_cell.angle_gamma   90.00
#
_symmetry.space_group_name_H-M   'P 1'
#
loop_
_entity.id
_entity.type
_entity.pdbx_description
1 polymer ?
#
loop_
_entity_poly.entity_id
_entity_poly.type
_entity_poly.pdbx_seq_one_letter_code
_entity_poly.pdbx_strand_id
1 'polypeptide(L)'
;MGNRVLDHIILEVKSAKYFSVSVDSTPDVSHVDQLTFILRYVLPSGPVERFVTFLDMQGHSGRELAESLLKFLRTHGIGITNCRGQSYDNASNMSGKYNGMQAIIRQHCEMAHYVPCAAHSLNLVGQSAAGCCLAAIAFFKFLQGLYSFFSASMHRWKVLNDKLESISLPTLKRMSDTRWSARADATKALVDGYDEICDALAELADDVEQKADAREEASGFMSTK
;
A
#
# COMPACT_ATOMS: atom_id res chain seq x y z
N MET A 1 5.21 28.51 10.69
CA MET A 1 5.52 28.38 9.25
C MET A 1 4.37 27.73 8.47
N GLY A 2 3.71 26.69 8.99
CA GLY A 2 2.60 25.98 8.33
C GLY A 2 1.43 26.87 7.86
N ASN A 3 0.91 27.76 8.71
CA ASN A 3 -0.24 28.60 8.35
C ASN A 3 0.02 29.49 7.13
N ARG A 4 1.21 30.07 7.00
CA ARG A 4 1.56 30.92 5.84
C ARG A 4 1.60 30.13 4.52
N VAL A 5 2.06 28.87 4.58
CA VAL A 5 2.09 27.98 3.42
C VAL A 5 0.67 27.57 3.05
N LEU A 6 -0.13 27.19 4.04
CA LEU A 6 -1.54 26.85 3.84
C LEU A 6 -2.30 28.03 3.22
N ASP A 7 -2.21 29.22 3.80
CA ASP A 7 -2.86 30.43 3.29
C ASP A 7 -2.47 30.71 1.83
N HIS A 8 -1.20 30.53 1.50
CA HIS A 8 -0.71 30.68 0.14
C HIS A 8 -1.33 29.66 -0.82
N ILE A 9 -1.37 28.38 -0.46
CA ILE A 9 -2.04 27.33 -1.25
C ILE A 9 -3.52 27.65 -1.44
N ILE A 10 -4.22 28.08 -0.39
CA ILE A 10 -5.65 28.44 -0.46
C ILE A 10 -5.86 29.63 -1.41
N LEU A 11 -4.98 30.64 -1.38
CA LEU A 11 -5.03 31.78 -2.30
C LEU A 11 -4.81 31.34 -3.75
N GLU A 12 -3.82 30.49 -4.01
CA GLU A 12 -3.54 29.95 -5.35
C GLU A 12 -4.75 29.17 -5.89
N VAL A 13 -5.33 28.26 -5.10
CA VAL A 13 -6.50 27.47 -5.48
C VAL A 13 -7.70 28.38 -5.80
N LYS A 14 -7.94 29.40 -4.99
CA LYS A 14 -9.01 30.38 -5.23
C LYS A 14 -8.78 31.16 -6.52
N SER A 15 -7.54 31.55 -6.80
CA SER A 15 -7.17 32.24 -8.04
C SER A 15 -7.32 31.34 -9.27
N ALA A 16 -6.89 30.08 -9.17
CA ALA A 16 -7.06 29.07 -10.22
C ALA A 16 -8.54 28.71 -10.46
N LYS A 17 -9.40 28.97 -9.47
CA LYS A 17 -10.83 28.66 -9.41
C LYS A 17 -11.12 27.16 -9.41
N TYR A 18 -10.68 26.44 -10.44
CA TYR A 18 -10.91 25.00 -10.62
C TYR A 18 -9.78 24.17 -10.02
N PHE A 19 -10.18 23.07 -9.38
CA PHE A 19 -9.25 22.16 -8.70
C PHE A 19 -9.78 20.72 -8.73
N SER A 20 -8.92 19.77 -8.40
CA SER A 20 -9.29 18.41 -8.05
C SER A 20 -8.72 18.04 -6.68
N VAL A 21 -9.33 17.06 -6.04
CA VAL A 21 -8.94 16.56 -4.73
C VAL A 21 -8.37 15.15 -4.85
N SER A 22 -7.35 14.85 -4.06
CA SER A 22 -6.92 13.48 -3.80
C SER A 22 -6.92 13.26 -2.29
N VAL A 23 -7.59 12.19 -1.85
CA VAL A 23 -7.68 11.83 -0.43
C VAL A 23 -7.30 10.37 -0.24
N ASP A 24 -6.42 10.10 0.72
CA ASP A 24 -5.96 8.74 1.03
C ASP A 24 -5.87 8.51 2.53
N SER A 25 -6.16 7.29 2.97
CA SER A 25 -6.12 6.91 4.39
C SER A 25 -4.74 6.39 4.74
N THR A 26 -4.12 6.96 5.78
CA THR A 26 -2.85 6.49 6.31
C THR A 26 -2.91 6.44 7.84
N PRO A 27 -2.41 5.36 8.48
CA PRO A 27 -2.21 5.36 9.92
C PRO A 27 -1.06 6.30 10.28
N ASP A 28 -1.21 7.03 11.39
CA ASP A 28 -0.12 7.80 12.00
C ASP A 28 0.77 6.91 12.88
N VAL A 29 1.79 7.51 13.52
CA VAL A 29 2.73 6.79 14.41
C VAL A 29 2.07 6.17 15.65
N SER A 30 0.85 6.59 15.99
CA SER A 30 0.03 6.07 17.09
C SER A 30 -1.04 5.08 16.62
N HIS A 31 -0.98 4.66 15.34
CA HIS A 31 -1.99 3.81 14.69
C HIS A 31 -3.40 4.44 14.64
N VAL A 32 -3.48 5.77 14.64
CA VAL A 32 -4.72 6.49 14.37
C VAL A 32 -4.77 6.81 12.90
N ASP A 33 -5.81 6.34 12.21
CA ASP A 33 -5.96 6.65 10.79
C ASP A 33 -6.26 8.14 10.58
N GLN A 34 -5.60 8.71 9.59
CA GLN A 34 -5.77 10.09 9.15
C GLN A 34 -5.97 10.14 7.64
N LEU A 35 -6.67 11.17 7.16
CA LEU A 35 -6.84 11.38 5.72
C LEU A 35 -5.85 12.40 5.21
N THR A 36 -4.90 11.93 4.41
CA THR A 36 -4.04 12.81 3.63
C THR A 36 -4.88 13.57 2.63
N PHE A 37 -4.83 14.91 2.64
CA PHE A 37 -5.55 15.75 1.68
C PHE A 37 -4.60 16.51 0.77
N ILE A 38 -4.78 16.30 -0.53
CA ILE A 38 -4.00 16.92 -1.60
C ILE A 38 -4.95 17.68 -2.52
N LEU A 39 -4.53 18.87 -2.91
CA LEU A 39 -5.17 19.67 -3.96
C LEU A 39 -4.30 19.66 -5.21
N ARG A 40 -4.96 19.55 -6.36
CA ARG A 40 -4.36 19.76 -7.67
C ARG A 40 -5.11 20.83 -8.43
N TYR A 41 -4.39 21.79 -9.01
CA TYR A 41 -4.95 22.90 -9.78
C TYR A 41 -3.95 23.34 -10.84
N VAL A 42 -4.32 24.31 -11.68
CA VAL A 42 -3.48 24.76 -12.79
C VAL A 42 -3.09 26.22 -12.58
N LEU A 43 -1.79 26.48 -12.60
CA LEU A 43 -1.20 27.82 -12.66
C LEU A 43 -0.74 28.11 -14.10
N PRO A 44 -0.37 29.37 -14.44
CA PRO A 44 0.20 29.68 -15.75
C PRO A 44 1.44 28.86 -16.12
N SER A 45 2.18 28.37 -15.13
CA SER A 45 3.35 27.49 -15.30
C SER A 45 3.01 26.02 -15.52
N GLY A 46 1.74 25.62 -15.38
CA GLY A 46 1.28 24.25 -15.54
C GLY A 46 0.52 23.70 -14.32
N PRO A 47 0.23 22.39 -14.33
CA PRO A 47 -0.45 21.73 -13.21
C PRO A 47 0.45 21.70 -11.97
N VAL A 48 -0.17 21.93 -10.82
CA VAL A 48 0.48 21.99 -9.53
C VAL A 48 -0.28 21.08 -8.56
N GLU A 49 0.48 20.33 -7.75
CA GLU A 49 -0.04 19.49 -6.67
C GLU A 49 0.52 19.99 -5.35
N ARG A 50 -0.34 20.04 -4.33
CA ARG A 50 -0.01 20.52 -2.98
C ARG A 50 -0.62 19.58 -1.95
N PHE A 51 0.24 19.00 -1.12
CA PHE A 51 -0.20 18.50 0.18
C PHE A 51 -0.71 19.67 1.02
N VAL A 52 -1.92 19.53 1.55
CA VAL A 52 -2.59 20.61 2.29
C VAL A 52 -2.50 20.34 3.78
N THR A 53 -3.00 19.19 4.21
CA THR A 53 -3.03 18.77 5.61
C THR A 53 -3.44 17.30 5.71
N PHE A 54 -3.35 16.75 6.91
CA PHE A 54 -4.19 15.63 7.33
C PHE A 54 -5.55 16.17 7.78
N LEU A 55 -6.65 15.54 7.34
CA LEU A 55 -7.99 15.83 7.82
C LEU A 55 -8.31 14.93 8.99
N ASP A 56 -8.90 15.51 10.03
CA ASP A 56 -9.43 14.77 11.17
C ASP A 56 -10.56 13.86 10.70
N MET A 57 -10.43 12.55 10.97
CA MET A 57 -11.50 11.60 10.71
C MET A 57 -12.45 11.50 11.90
N GLN A 58 -13.75 11.61 11.61
CA GLN A 58 -14.79 11.30 12.58
C GLN A 58 -15.24 9.83 12.52
N GLY A 59 -14.81 9.11 11.48
CA GLY A 59 -15.09 7.69 11.26
C GLY A 59 -14.66 7.26 9.85
N HIS A 60 -14.94 6.01 9.50
CA HIS A 60 -14.48 5.38 8.26
C HIS A 60 -15.58 5.23 7.19
N SER A 61 -16.81 5.69 7.45
CA SER A 61 -17.87 5.61 6.44
C SER A 61 -17.64 6.65 5.33
N GLY A 62 -18.08 6.36 4.11
CA GLY A 62 -17.95 7.29 2.99
C GLY A 62 -18.56 8.68 3.27
N ARG A 63 -19.58 8.72 4.12
CA ARG A 63 -20.20 9.96 4.59
C ARG A 63 -19.29 10.78 5.49
N GLU A 64 -18.72 10.18 6.52
CA GLU A 64 -17.83 10.88 7.46
C GLU A 64 -16.57 11.40 6.75
N LEU A 65 -16.05 10.61 5.81
CA LEU A 65 -14.92 10.97 4.96
C LEU A 65 -15.25 12.19 4.07
N ALA A 66 -16.41 12.16 3.41
CA ALA A 66 -16.89 13.28 2.60
C ALA A 66 -17.14 14.54 3.45
N GLU A 67 -17.78 14.39 4.62
CA GLU A 67 -18.06 15.49 5.54
C GLU A 67 -16.77 16.17 6.03
N SER A 68 -15.71 15.40 6.28
CA SER A 68 -14.40 15.92 6.68
C SER A 68 -13.79 16.81 5.59
N LEU A 69 -13.81 16.35 4.33
CA LEU A 69 -13.38 17.15 3.18
C LEU A 69 -14.25 18.41 2.99
N LEU A 70 -15.58 18.25 3.00
CA LEU A 70 -16.52 19.35 2.80
C LEU A 70 -16.40 20.42 3.91
N LYS A 71 -16.17 20.01 5.15
CA LYS A 71 -15.91 20.91 6.28
C LYS A 71 -14.65 21.71 6.02
N PHE A 72 -13.55 21.07 5.65
CA PHE A 72 -12.30 21.75 5.33
C PHE A 72 -12.48 22.80 4.22
N LEU A 73 -13.09 22.42 3.11
CA LEU A 73 -13.31 23.33 1.97
C LEU A 73 -14.15 24.54 2.38
N ARG A 74 -15.22 24.31 3.17
CA ARG A 74 -16.12 25.38 3.66
C ARG A 74 -15.41 26.34 4.60
N THR A 75 -14.62 25.82 5.55
CA THR A 75 -13.84 26.64 6.50
C THR A 75 -12.83 27.55 5.78
N HIS A 76 -12.26 27.09 4.67
CA HIS A 76 -11.29 27.88 3.90
C HIS A 76 -11.93 28.67 2.75
N GLY A 77 -13.25 28.65 2.59
CA GLY A 77 -13.97 29.35 1.53
C GLY A 77 -13.63 28.84 0.12
N ILE A 78 -13.32 27.56 -0.04
CA ILE A 78 -13.15 26.91 -1.34
C ILE A 78 -14.49 26.28 -1.74
N GLY A 79 -15.06 26.75 -2.84
CA GLY A 79 -16.35 26.26 -3.33
C GLY A 79 -16.23 24.85 -3.94
N ILE A 80 -16.90 23.86 -3.34
CA ILE A 80 -16.97 22.48 -3.88
C ILE A 80 -17.50 22.43 -5.32
N THR A 81 -18.34 23.37 -5.72
CA THR A 81 -18.89 23.49 -7.08
C THR A 81 -17.82 23.76 -8.15
N ASN A 82 -16.61 24.19 -7.75
CA ASN A 82 -15.47 24.36 -8.65
C ASN A 82 -14.58 23.10 -8.73
N CYS A 83 -14.88 22.04 -7.97
CA CYS A 83 -14.16 20.78 -8.08
C CYS A 83 -14.41 20.14 -9.45
N ARG A 84 -13.36 19.63 -10.10
CA ARG A 84 -13.40 19.01 -11.43
C ARG A 84 -12.91 17.56 -11.44
N GLY A 85 -12.34 17.11 -10.32
CA GLY A 85 -11.87 15.75 -10.17
C GLY A 85 -11.74 15.36 -8.72
N GLN A 86 -11.94 14.08 -8.46
CA GLN A 86 -11.73 13.48 -7.16
C GLN A 86 -11.07 12.12 -7.33
N SER A 87 -10.04 11.83 -6.54
CA SER A 87 -9.30 10.57 -6.62
C SER A 87 -9.04 10.00 -5.23
N TYR A 88 -9.40 8.73 -5.06
CA TYR A 88 -9.29 7.98 -3.82
C TYR A 88 -8.88 6.53 -4.13
N ASP A 89 -8.62 5.75 -3.09
CA ASP A 89 -8.48 4.30 -3.22
C ASP A 89 -9.81 3.62 -3.65
N ASN A 90 -9.73 2.34 -3.98
CA ASN A 90 -10.89 1.58 -4.42
C ASN A 90 -11.65 0.92 -3.26
N ALA A 91 -11.40 1.33 -2.00
CA ALA A 91 -12.16 0.81 -0.87
C ALA A 91 -13.64 1.18 -0.99
N SER A 92 -14.52 0.38 -0.40
CA SER A 92 -15.97 0.52 -0.58
C SER A 92 -16.51 1.83 0.00
N ASN A 93 -15.92 2.32 1.08
CA ASN A 93 -16.22 3.62 1.70
C ASN A 93 -15.76 4.81 0.85
N MET A 94 -14.73 4.66 0.02
CA MET A 94 -14.25 5.72 -0.87
C MET A 94 -14.94 5.67 -2.25
N SER A 95 -14.85 4.53 -2.90
CA SER A 95 -15.26 4.31 -4.30
C SER A 95 -16.71 3.86 -4.48
N GLY A 96 -17.41 3.53 -3.39
CA GLY A 96 -18.76 2.99 -3.42
C GLY A 96 -19.73 3.83 -4.25
N LYS A 97 -20.51 3.17 -5.12
CA LYS A 97 -21.42 3.83 -6.08
C LYS A 97 -22.52 4.67 -5.41
N TYR A 98 -22.98 4.23 -4.23
CA TYR A 98 -24.14 4.84 -3.55
C TYR A 98 -23.76 5.55 -2.26
N ASN A 99 -22.98 4.89 -1.41
CA ASN A 99 -22.61 5.39 -0.07
C ASN A 99 -21.11 5.71 0.07
N GLY A 100 -20.36 5.61 -1.03
CA GLY A 100 -18.94 5.96 -1.03
C GLY A 100 -18.75 7.48 -1.04
N MET A 101 -17.60 7.93 -0.54
CA MET A 101 -17.18 9.33 -0.58
C MET A 101 -17.34 9.90 -2.00
N GLN A 102 -16.98 9.14 -3.04
CA GLN A 102 -17.09 9.60 -4.42
C GLN A 102 -18.53 9.94 -4.83
N ALA A 103 -19.50 9.13 -4.40
CA ALA A 103 -20.90 9.34 -4.71
C ALA A 103 -21.43 10.60 -4.02
N ILE A 104 -21.04 10.79 -2.75
CA ILE A 104 -21.47 11.93 -1.93
C ILE A 104 -20.88 13.23 -2.45
N ILE A 105 -19.59 13.26 -2.76
CA ILE A 105 -18.96 14.45 -3.36
C ILE A 105 -19.59 14.77 -4.72
N ARG A 106 -19.95 13.76 -5.51
CA ARG A 106 -20.64 13.96 -6.79
C ARG A 106 -22.06 14.53 -6.64
N GLN A 107 -22.76 14.25 -5.54
CA GLN A 107 -24.03 14.90 -5.21
C GLN A 107 -23.85 16.40 -4.95
N HIS A 108 -22.71 16.82 -4.40
CA HIS A 108 -22.39 18.25 -4.18
C HIS A 108 -21.79 18.93 -5.41
N CYS A 109 -21.16 18.17 -6.30
CA CYS A 109 -20.61 18.67 -7.55
C CYS A 109 -20.58 17.57 -8.62
N GLU A 110 -21.55 17.59 -9.53
CA GLU A 110 -21.65 16.59 -10.60
C GLU A 110 -20.41 16.57 -11.53
N MET A 111 -19.72 17.71 -11.63
CA MET A 111 -18.49 17.89 -12.41
C MET A 111 -17.23 17.34 -11.73
N ALA A 112 -17.30 16.92 -10.46
CA ALA A 112 -16.17 16.31 -9.77
C ALA A 112 -16.05 14.84 -10.20
N HIS A 113 -15.42 14.59 -11.34
CA HIS A 113 -15.27 13.24 -11.89
C HIS A 113 -14.38 12.37 -11.00
N TYR A 114 -14.88 11.18 -10.66
CA TYR A 114 -14.12 10.21 -9.88
C TYR A 114 -13.12 9.46 -10.76
N VAL A 115 -11.87 9.44 -10.32
CA VAL A 115 -10.78 8.68 -10.91
C VAL A 115 -10.24 7.71 -9.85
N PRO A 116 -10.40 6.39 -10.02
CA PRO A 116 -9.90 5.42 -9.06
C PRO A 116 -8.37 5.42 -9.04
N CYS A 117 -7.79 5.06 -7.89
CA CYS A 117 -6.35 4.92 -7.75
C CYS A 117 -5.82 3.84 -8.70
N ALA A 118 -4.97 4.25 -9.64
CA ALA A 118 -4.35 3.34 -10.62
C ALA A 118 -3.46 2.29 -9.93
N ALA A 119 -2.72 2.68 -8.89
CA ALA A 119 -1.87 1.78 -8.13
C ALA A 119 -2.69 0.69 -7.41
N HIS A 120 -3.79 1.08 -6.76
CA HIS A 120 -4.70 0.13 -6.12
C HIS A 120 -5.38 -0.76 -7.16
N SER A 121 -5.79 -0.21 -8.30
CA SER A 121 -6.41 -0.97 -9.38
C SER A 121 -5.44 -2.02 -9.95
N LEU A 122 -4.18 -1.65 -10.20
CA LEU A 122 -3.14 -2.57 -10.65
C LEU A 122 -2.84 -3.66 -9.60
N ASN A 123 -2.84 -3.29 -8.32
CA ASN A 123 -2.71 -4.22 -7.21
C ASN A 123 -3.79 -5.31 -7.21
N LEU A 124 -5.05 -4.90 -7.40
CA LEU A 124 -6.19 -5.82 -7.48
C LEU A 124 -6.11 -6.74 -8.70
N VAL A 125 -5.67 -6.22 -9.86
CA VAL A 125 -5.45 -7.03 -11.06
C VAL A 125 -4.40 -8.11 -10.80
N GLY A 126 -3.25 -7.75 -10.21
CA GLY A 126 -2.20 -8.70 -9.87
C GLY A 126 -2.68 -9.78 -8.91
N GLN A 127 -3.40 -9.38 -7.86
CA GLN A 127 -4.01 -10.31 -6.90
C GLN A 127 -4.98 -11.28 -7.56
N SER A 128 -5.82 -10.77 -8.47
CA SER A 128 -6.83 -11.58 -9.16
C SER A 128 -6.19 -12.55 -10.15
N ALA A 129 -5.19 -12.09 -10.91
CA ALA A 129 -4.48 -12.89 -11.90
C ALA A 129 -3.72 -14.07 -11.28
N ALA A 130 -3.06 -13.86 -10.15
CA ALA A 130 -2.41 -14.96 -9.44
C ALA A 130 -3.41 -15.82 -8.65
N GLY A 131 -4.45 -15.20 -8.07
CA GLY A 131 -5.49 -15.91 -7.34
C GLY A 131 -6.34 -16.85 -8.19
N CYS A 132 -6.40 -16.65 -9.52
CA CYS A 132 -7.05 -17.59 -10.44
C CYS A 132 -6.11 -18.68 -10.97
N CYS A 133 -4.83 -18.70 -10.56
CA CYS A 133 -3.84 -19.67 -11.01
C CYS A 133 -3.36 -20.53 -9.84
N LEU A 134 -3.72 -21.82 -9.82
CA LEU A 134 -3.34 -22.74 -8.75
C LEU A 134 -1.82 -22.87 -8.59
N ALA A 135 -1.08 -22.90 -9.70
CA ALA A 135 0.38 -22.96 -9.67
C ALA A 135 0.98 -21.69 -9.03
N ALA A 136 0.46 -20.51 -9.37
CA ALA A 136 0.90 -19.26 -8.75
C ALA A 136 0.55 -19.21 -7.26
N ILE A 137 -0.65 -19.67 -6.87
CA ILE A 137 -1.05 -19.79 -5.46
C ILE A 137 -0.09 -20.71 -4.71
N ALA A 138 0.22 -21.88 -5.25
CA ALA A 138 1.13 -22.84 -4.63
C ALA A 138 2.54 -22.24 -4.48
N PHE A 139 3.05 -21.61 -5.54
CA PHE A 139 4.35 -20.95 -5.54
C PHE A 139 4.45 -19.84 -4.48
N PHE A 140 3.46 -18.93 -4.41
CA PHE A 140 3.48 -17.87 -3.41
C PHE A 140 3.29 -18.41 -1.98
N LYS A 141 2.49 -19.48 -1.79
CA LYS A 141 2.40 -20.15 -0.48
C LYS A 141 3.74 -20.76 -0.07
N PHE A 142 4.46 -21.37 -1.00
CA PHE A 142 5.81 -21.89 -0.77
C PHE A 142 6.78 -20.78 -0.37
N LEU A 143 6.80 -19.66 -1.10
CA LEU A 143 7.61 -18.48 -0.76
C LEU A 143 7.29 -17.94 0.65
N GLN A 144 6.01 -17.83 1.00
CA GLN A 144 5.63 -17.40 2.35
C GLN A 144 6.07 -18.41 3.40
N GLY A 145 5.97 -19.71 3.10
CA GLY A 145 6.42 -20.80 3.96
C GLY A 145 7.90 -20.69 4.26
N LEU A 146 8.75 -20.53 3.24
CA LEU A 146 10.19 -20.33 3.41
C LEU A 146 10.49 -19.14 4.32
N TYR A 147 9.89 -17.97 4.04
CA TYR A 147 10.09 -16.80 4.89
C TYR A 147 9.66 -17.06 6.34
N SER A 148 8.48 -17.66 6.55
CA SER A 148 7.95 -17.96 7.87
C SER A 148 8.83 -18.95 8.64
N PHE A 149 9.35 -19.97 7.95
CA PHE A 149 10.31 -20.92 8.51
C PHE A 149 11.56 -20.20 9.02
N PHE A 150 12.28 -19.48 8.16
CA PHE A 150 13.51 -18.82 8.59
C PHE A 150 13.28 -17.74 9.65
N SER A 151 12.26 -16.89 9.47
CA SER A 151 12.00 -15.75 10.39
C SER A 151 11.45 -16.16 11.76
N ALA A 152 10.94 -17.38 11.91
CA ALA A 152 10.43 -17.87 13.19
C ALA A 152 11.54 -18.27 14.18
N SER A 153 12.82 -18.25 13.80
CA SER A 153 13.96 -18.44 14.73
C SER A 153 15.12 -17.53 14.38
N MET A 154 15.69 -16.85 15.38
CA MET A 154 16.90 -16.05 15.20
C MET A 154 18.09 -16.88 14.69
N HIS A 155 18.19 -18.15 15.10
CA HIS A 155 19.25 -19.05 14.63
C HIS A 155 19.09 -19.39 13.15
N ARG A 156 17.89 -19.83 12.74
CA ARG A 156 17.61 -20.13 11.32
C ARG A 156 17.82 -18.90 10.44
N TRP A 157 17.34 -17.75 10.90
CA TRP A 157 17.54 -16.48 10.21
C TRP A 157 19.02 -16.14 10.07
N LYS A 158 19.82 -16.39 11.10
CA LYS A 158 21.28 -16.18 11.05
C LYS A 158 21.94 -17.10 10.03
N VAL A 159 21.65 -18.40 10.05
CA VAL A 159 22.21 -19.37 9.08
C VAL A 159 21.92 -18.94 7.64
N LEU A 160 20.71 -18.47 7.35
CA LEU A 160 20.35 -17.95 6.04
C LEU A 160 21.17 -16.70 5.65
N ASN A 161 21.21 -15.68 6.52
CA ASN A 161 21.89 -14.43 6.19
C ASN A 161 23.41 -14.60 6.13
N ASP A 162 24.02 -15.45 6.96
CA ASP A 162 25.45 -15.72 6.90
C ASP A 162 25.85 -16.26 5.51
N LYS A 163 24.99 -17.07 4.86
CA LYS A 163 25.22 -17.54 3.48
C LYS A 163 24.96 -16.44 2.44
N LEU A 164 23.84 -15.73 2.52
CA LEU A 164 23.47 -14.71 1.54
C LEU A 164 24.36 -13.46 1.57
N GLU A 165 24.76 -12.99 2.75
CA GLU A 165 25.62 -11.82 2.92
C GLU A 165 27.04 -12.08 2.39
N SER A 166 27.52 -13.33 2.48
CA SER A 166 28.85 -13.71 1.98
C SER A 166 29.06 -13.41 0.50
N ILE A 167 27.97 -13.37 -0.27
CA ILE A 167 27.94 -13.09 -1.71
C ILE A 167 27.06 -11.88 -2.06
N SER A 168 26.71 -11.06 -1.07
CA SER A 168 25.95 -9.80 -1.25
C SER A 168 24.58 -9.97 -1.90
N LEU A 169 23.86 -11.05 -1.57
CA LEU A 169 22.52 -11.32 -2.10
C LEU A 169 21.39 -10.77 -1.20
N PRO A 170 20.22 -10.47 -1.78
CA PRO A 170 19.05 -10.05 -1.02
C PRO A 170 18.48 -11.20 -0.16
N THR A 171 18.22 -10.91 1.12
CA THR A 171 17.51 -11.83 2.02
C THR A 171 16.04 -12.03 1.65
N LEU A 172 15.46 -13.16 2.08
CA LEU A 172 14.05 -13.48 1.88
C LEU A 172 13.13 -12.36 2.40
N LYS A 173 12.08 -12.07 1.63
CA LYS A 173 11.12 -11.01 1.95
C LYS A 173 9.77 -11.59 2.32
N ARG A 174 9.17 -11.02 3.37
CA ARG A 174 7.77 -11.26 3.70
C ARG A 174 6.90 -10.71 2.57
N MET A 175 5.94 -11.48 2.09
CA MET A 175 4.93 -10.93 1.19
C MET A 175 3.97 -10.02 1.96
N SER A 176 3.51 -8.97 1.29
CA SER A 176 2.46 -8.11 1.82
C SER A 176 1.08 -8.64 1.40
N ASP A 177 0.16 -8.63 2.37
CA ASP A 177 -1.25 -8.93 2.13
C ASP A 177 -1.95 -7.81 1.35
N THR A 178 -1.47 -6.57 1.50
CA THR A 178 -2.06 -5.37 0.88
C THR A 178 -1.34 -4.91 -0.39
N ARG A 179 -0.03 -5.16 -0.51
CA ARG A 179 0.80 -4.74 -1.65
C ARG A 179 1.28 -5.94 -2.47
N TRP A 180 0.61 -6.19 -3.59
CA TRP A 180 0.95 -7.20 -4.57
C TRP A 180 2.38 -7.08 -5.09
N SER A 181 2.89 -5.86 -5.26
CA SER A 181 4.26 -5.59 -5.73
C SER A 181 5.34 -6.22 -4.85
N ALA A 182 5.09 -6.47 -3.56
CA ALA A 182 6.04 -7.13 -2.66
C ALA A 182 6.42 -8.56 -3.11
N ARG A 183 5.59 -9.18 -3.96
CA ARG A 183 5.87 -10.50 -4.55
C ARG A 183 7.03 -10.46 -5.54
N ALA A 184 7.25 -9.34 -6.21
CA ALA A 184 8.39 -9.19 -7.12
C ALA A 184 9.71 -9.29 -6.35
N ASP A 185 9.84 -8.54 -5.25
CA ASP A 185 11.02 -8.57 -4.40
C ASP A 185 11.23 -9.94 -3.74
N ALA A 186 10.15 -10.57 -3.26
CA ALA A 186 10.22 -11.91 -2.66
C ALA A 186 10.64 -12.99 -3.67
N THR A 187 10.10 -12.93 -4.89
CA THR A 187 10.47 -13.84 -5.98
C THR A 187 11.92 -13.63 -6.38
N LYS A 188 12.34 -12.36 -6.51
CA LYS A 188 13.73 -12.01 -6.85
C LYS A 188 14.71 -12.53 -5.80
N ALA A 189 14.39 -12.37 -4.51
CA ALA A 189 15.24 -12.89 -3.44
C ALA A 189 15.41 -14.41 -3.49
N LEU A 190 14.33 -15.16 -3.80
CA LEU A 190 14.42 -16.60 -3.98
C LEU A 190 15.25 -16.98 -5.21
N VAL A 191 15.03 -16.32 -6.35
CA VAL A 191 15.72 -16.65 -7.61
C VAL A 191 17.21 -16.32 -7.52
N ASP A 192 17.54 -15.15 -6.98
CA ASP A 192 18.92 -14.69 -6.89
C ASP A 192 19.73 -15.53 -5.88
N GLY A 193 19.12 -15.96 -4.76
CA GLY A 193 19.79 -16.73 -3.69
C GLY A 193 19.35 -18.18 -3.57
N TYR A 194 18.90 -18.79 -4.67
CA TYR A 194 18.31 -20.12 -4.65
C TYR A 194 19.25 -21.17 -4.06
N ASP A 195 20.50 -21.20 -4.52
CA ASP A 195 21.50 -22.19 -4.12
C ASP A 195 21.85 -22.04 -2.64
N GLU A 196 22.02 -20.80 -2.17
CA GLU A 196 22.34 -20.51 -0.76
C GLU A 196 21.18 -20.78 0.18
N ILE A 197 19.94 -20.57 -0.28
CA ILE A 197 18.74 -20.97 0.46
C ILE A 197 18.69 -22.50 0.58
N CYS A 198 18.98 -23.24 -0.49
CA CYS A 198 19.08 -24.69 -0.46
C CYS A 198 20.16 -25.17 0.52
N ASP A 199 21.35 -24.57 0.48
CA ASP A 199 22.43 -24.89 1.40
C ASP A 199 22.06 -24.59 2.86
N ALA A 200 21.34 -23.49 3.12
CA ALA A 200 20.83 -23.17 4.46
C ALA A 200 19.82 -24.21 4.95
N LEU A 201 18.92 -24.66 4.07
CA LEU A 201 17.94 -25.70 4.41
C LEU A 201 18.62 -27.05 4.68
N ALA A 202 19.62 -27.42 3.89
CA ALA A 202 20.39 -28.65 4.08
C ALA A 202 21.13 -28.64 5.43
N GLU A 203 21.81 -27.54 5.75
CA GLU A 203 22.49 -27.36 7.04
C GLU A 203 21.52 -27.50 8.22
N LEU A 204 20.36 -26.86 8.13
CA LEU A 204 19.34 -26.93 9.18
C LEU A 204 18.65 -28.30 9.30
N ALA A 205 18.57 -29.07 8.23
CA ALA A 205 18.03 -30.43 8.27
C ALA A 205 18.96 -31.39 9.02
N ASP A 206 20.28 -31.21 8.87
CA ASP A 206 21.30 -32.04 9.49
C ASP A 206 21.73 -31.56 10.89
N ASP A 207 21.39 -30.32 11.28
CA ASP A 207 21.67 -29.74 12.60
C ASP A 207 20.87 -30.45 13.72
N VAL A 208 21.56 -31.34 14.46
CA VAL A 208 20.99 -32.11 15.57
C VAL A 208 20.55 -31.27 16.77
N GLU A 209 21.02 -30.01 16.87
CA GLU A 209 20.59 -29.07 17.90
C GLU A 209 19.24 -28.42 17.55
N GLN A 210 18.81 -28.48 16.27
CA GLN A 210 17.44 -28.10 15.91
C GLN A 210 16.43 -29.14 16.41
N LYS A 211 15.23 -28.66 16.71
CA LYS A 211 14.09 -29.54 16.99
C LYS A 211 13.76 -30.40 15.77
N ALA A 212 13.29 -31.63 16.02
CA ALA A 212 12.98 -32.59 14.97
C ALA A 212 11.95 -32.07 13.94
N ASP A 213 10.95 -31.30 14.38
CA ASP A 213 9.95 -30.66 13.51
C ASP A 213 10.60 -29.66 12.54
N ALA A 214 11.51 -28.81 13.02
CA ALA A 214 12.23 -27.86 12.18
C ALA A 214 13.14 -28.53 11.15
N ARG A 215 13.76 -29.66 11.51
CA ARG A 215 14.61 -30.46 10.61
C ARG A 215 13.80 -31.14 9.51
N GLU A 216 12.64 -31.70 9.87
CA GLU A 216 11.69 -32.27 8.91
C GLU A 216 11.16 -31.19 7.96
N GLU A 217 10.75 -30.04 8.50
CA GLU A 217 10.24 -28.92 7.70
C GLU A 217 11.29 -28.40 6.70
N ALA A 218 12.56 -28.28 7.12
CA ALA A 218 13.67 -27.90 6.24
C ALA A 218 13.85 -28.90 5.08
N SER A 219 13.80 -30.20 5.39
CA SER A 219 13.85 -31.29 4.40
C SER A 219 12.65 -31.25 3.45
N GLY A 220 11.47 -30.92 3.98
CA GLY A 220 10.23 -30.73 3.23
C GLY A 220 10.36 -29.67 2.13
N PHE A 221 10.95 -28.50 2.45
CA PHE A 221 11.15 -27.44 1.46
C PHE A 221 12.06 -27.86 0.29
N MET A 222 13.04 -28.74 0.52
CA MET A 222 13.94 -29.24 -0.53
C MET A 222 13.33 -30.35 -1.40
N SER A 223 12.30 -31.04 -0.91
CA SER A 223 11.69 -32.20 -1.59
C SER A 223 10.53 -31.84 -2.52
N THR A 224 10.13 -30.58 -2.57
CA THR A 224 9.03 -30.10 -3.41
C THR A 224 9.50 -29.98 -4.87
N LYS A 225 9.42 -31.07 -5.65
CA LYS A 225 9.63 -31.10 -7.10
C LYS A 225 8.31 -31.06 -7.86
#